data_AF-A0A7C3RR17-F1
#
_entry.id   AF-A0A7C3RR17-F1
#
_cell.length_a   1.000
_cell.length_b   1.000
_cell.length_c   1.000
_cell.angle_alpha   90.00
_cell.angle_beta   90.00
_cell.angle_gamma   90.00
#
_symmetry.space_group_name_H-M   'P 1'
#
loop_
_entity.id
_entity.type
_entity.pdbx_description
1 polymer ?
#
loop_
_entity_poly.entity_id
_entity_poly.type
_entity_poly.pdbx_seq_one_letter_code
_entity_poly.pdbx_strand_id
1 'polypeptide(L)'
;MPRRNRRRQAPDRKVRRAQLGERVSRAGNVTLAQGVEEDIVATLGFKPYDFEVFSVEGFNERMSQIYEHVRPKLIKLGDELAPELARKLKMEFFPHVAKHARRTVNPPPETWAAFGPSPRGYKRYGYLALCISGAGLHARVVVKSEADRRGAMAAGLIKNLSELVRAFRGTRLIRYDNWDFHRLPQGLVADSDLFKELAGRLQKKTGGIDVGFGWNVRESLRLERAELLDAFRELEPLYRVLRAVA
;
A
#
# COMPACT_ATOMS: atom_id res chain seq x y z
N MET A 1 47.01 -26.07 -41.84
CA MET A 1 46.54 -25.16 -42.91
C MET A 1 45.02 -25.12 -42.90
N PRO A 2 44.39 -24.05 -42.36
CA PRO A 2 42.93 -23.93 -42.22
C PRO A 2 42.30 -23.10 -43.36
N ARG A 3 41.04 -23.37 -43.74
CA ARG A 3 40.24 -22.47 -44.60
C ARG A 3 38.81 -22.28 -44.10
N ARG A 4 38.62 -21.11 -43.50
CA ARG A 4 37.51 -20.13 -43.61
C ARG A 4 36.06 -20.55 -43.37
N ASN A 5 35.60 -20.21 -42.16
CA ASN A 5 34.46 -19.34 -41.83
C ASN A 5 33.54 -18.87 -42.99
N ARG A 6 32.25 -19.23 -42.92
CA ARG A 6 31.14 -18.38 -43.37
C ARG A 6 29.99 -18.45 -42.37
N ARG A 7 29.87 -17.38 -41.58
CA ARG A 7 28.67 -17.00 -40.81
C ARG A 7 27.49 -16.88 -41.77
N ARG A 8 26.35 -17.50 -41.46
CA ARG A 8 25.05 -17.16 -42.06
C ARG A 8 24.25 -16.36 -41.03
N GLN A 9 23.99 -15.10 -41.38
CA GLN A 9 23.15 -14.16 -40.65
C GLN A 9 21.67 -14.55 -40.77
N ALA A 10 20.92 -14.31 -39.69
CA ALA A 10 19.47 -14.36 -39.64
C ALA A 10 18.86 -13.15 -40.39
N PRO A 11 17.65 -13.27 -40.97
CA PRO A 11 16.97 -12.13 -41.55
C PRO A 11 16.12 -11.39 -40.51
N ASP A 12 16.38 -10.09 -40.40
CA ASP A 12 15.59 -9.05 -39.76
C ASP A 12 14.13 -9.04 -40.23
N ARG A 13 13.17 -9.04 -39.29
CA ARG A 13 11.78 -8.64 -39.56
C ARG A 13 11.58 -7.18 -39.13
N LYS A 14 11.70 -6.26 -40.09
CA LYS A 14 11.25 -4.88 -39.97
C LYS A 14 9.72 -4.79 -40.08
N VAL A 15 9.13 -4.21 -39.03
CA VAL A 15 8.15 -3.11 -39.01
C VAL A 15 7.30 -2.91 -40.27
N ARG A 16 5.97 -3.05 -40.13
CA ARG A 16 4.98 -2.36 -40.97
C ARG A 16 4.13 -1.43 -40.10
N ARG A 17 4.43 -0.14 -40.22
CA ARG A 17 3.66 0.99 -39.72
C ARG A 17 2.59 1.29 -40.78
N ALA A 18 1.31 1.24 -40.42
CA ALA A 18 0.24 1.68 -41.30
C ALA A 18 0.10 3.21 -41.19
N GLN A 19 0.32 3.91 -42.30
CA GLN A 19 0.01 5.32 -42.51
C GLN A 19 -1.48 5.46 -42.82
N LEU A 20 -2.16 6.43 -42.22
CA LEU A 20 -3.42 6.94 -42.73
C LEU A 20 -3.44 8.47 -42.65
N GLY A 21 -3.36 9.09 -43.83
CA GLY A 21 -4.10 10.30 -44.20
C GLY A 21 -3.62 11.64 -43.66
N GLU A 22 -2.65 12.26 -44.34
CA GLU A 22 -2.57 13.72 -44.43
C GLU A 22 -3.65 14.24 -45.40
N ARG A 23 -4.46 15.19 -44.92
CA ARG A 23 -5.11 16.20 -45.77
C ARG A 23 -4.79 17.57 -45.18
N VAL A 24 -4.05 18.37 -45.93
CA VAL A 24 -3.77 19.78 -45.64
C VAL A 24 -4.81 20.64 -46.34
N SER A 25 -5.43 21.57 -45.62
CA SER A 25 -5.58 23.01 -45.99
C SER A 25 -6.87 23.63 -45.41
N ARG A 26 -6.74 24.52 -44.43
CA ARG A 26 -6.92 25.98 -44.60
C ARG A 26 -6.75 26.70 -43.25
N ALA A 27 -6.04 27.82 -43.33
CA ALA A 27 -5.70 28.69 -42.21
C ALA A 27 -6.94 29.31 -41.56
N GLY A 28 -6.93 29.33 -40.23
CA GLY A 28 -7.77 30.15 -39.38
C GLY A 28 -7.05 30.27 -38.04
N ASN A 29 -6.73 31.50 -37.64
CA ASN A 29 -6.08 31.82 -36.36
C ASN A 29 -6.82 31.13 -35.20
N VAL A 30 -6.12 30.28 -34.45
CA VAL A 30 -6.61 29.78 -33.16
C VAL A 30 -5.73 30.38 -32.08
N THR A 31 -6.32 31.37 -31.41
CA THR A 31 -5.90 31.99 -30.17
C THR A 31 -5.47 30.92 -29.16
N LEU A 32 -4.29 31.12 -28.55
CA LEU A 32 -3.80 30.38 -27.38
C LEU A 32 -4.80 30.56 -26.22
N ALA A 33 -5.74 29.63 -26.10
CA ALA A 33 -6.55 29.48 -24.90
C ALA A 33 -5.91 28.39 -24.03
N GLN A 34 -5.25 28.91 -22.99
CA GLN A 34 -4.87 28.28 -21.73
C GLN A 34 -5.32 26.82 -21.58
N GLY A 35 -4.34 25.92 -21.59
CA GLY A 35 -4.53 24.52 -21.26
C GLY A 35 -5.14 24.41 -19.87
N VAL A 36 -6.27 23.71 -19.83
CA VAL A 36 -6.86 23.15 -18.62
C VAL A 36 -5.82 22.17 -18.05
N GLU A 37 -5.07 22.59 -17.05
CA GLU A 37 -4.56 21.66 -16.04
C GLU A 37 -5.79 21.16 -15.30
N GLU A 38 -6.47 20.16 -15.88
CA GLU A 38 -7.41 19.36 -15.11
C GLU A 38 -6.62 18.73 -13.98
N ASP A 39 -6.82 19.30 -12.79
CA ASP A 39 -6.37 18.79 -11.51
C ASP A 39 -6.44 17.27 -11.52
N ILE A 40 -5.28 16.61 -11.46
CA ILE A 40 -5.21 15.19 -11.13
C ILE A 40 -5.57 15.11 -9.63
N VAL A 41 -6.87 15.20 -9.34
CA VAL A 41 -7.40 14.95 -8.00
C VAL A 41 -7.36 13.44 -7.83
N ALA A 42 -6.41 12.96 -7.04
CA ALA A 42 -6.42 11.59 -6.55
C ALA A 42 -7.82 11.25 -6.04
N THR A 43 -8.40 10.11 -6.44
CA THR A 43 -9.73 9.69 -5.98
C THR A 43 -9.83 9.49 -4.46
N LEU A 44 -8.68 9.42 -3.78
CA LEU A 44 -8.56 9.33 -2.32
C LEU A 44 -8.50 10.71 -1.62
N GLY A 45 -8.39 11.82 -2.37
CA GLY A 45 -8.45 13.18 -1.83
C GLY A 45 -7.18 13.69 -1.13
N PHE A 46 -6.06 12.96 -1.23
CA PHE A 46 -4.76 13.44 -0.78
C PHE A 46 -4.12 14.39 -1.80
N LYS A 47 -3.40 15.39 -1.30
CA LYS A 47 -2.67 16.43 -2.02
C LYS A 47 -1.18 16.35 -1.67
N PRO A 48 -0.26 16.93 -2.48
CA PRO A 48 1.18 16.90 -2.20
C PRO A 48 1.53 17.31 -0.76
N TYR A 49 0.91 18.37 -0.27
CA TYR A 49 1.13 18.88 1.08
C TYR A 49 0.85 17.87 2.20
N ASP A 50 -0.10 16.93 2.02
CA ASP A 50 -0.40 15.92 3.05
C ASP A 50 0.78 14.98 3.31
N PHE A 51 1.65 14.78 2.32
CA PHE A 51 2.88 14.00 2.43
C PHE A 51 4.02 14.85 3.03
N GLU A 52 4.04 16.14 2.73
CA GLU A 52 5.03 17.09 3.26
C GLU A 52 4.88 17.33 4.77
N VAL A 53 3.67 17.11 5.32
CA VAL A 53 3.42 17.12 6.78
C VAL A 53 4.44 16.27 7.55
N PHE A 54 4.90 15.15 7.00
CA PHE A 54 5.86 14.27 7.69
C PHE A 54 7.30 14.81 7.75
N SER A 55 7.60 15.87 7.01
CA SER A 55 8.87 16.60 7.05
C SER A 55 8.87 17.73 8.09
N VAL A 56 7.71 18.10 8.64
CA VAL A 56 7.60 19.13 9.68
C VAL A 56 8.33 18.66 10.93
N GLU A 57 9.34 19.42 11.37
CA GLU A 57 10.05 19.14 12.62
C GLU A 57 9.23 19.57 13.84
N GLY A 58 9.50 18.95 14.98
CA GLY A 58 8.76 19.21 16.21
C GLY A 58 7.49 18.36 16.38
N PHE A 59 7.25 17.92 17.61
CA PHE A 59 6.10 17.06 17.92
C PHE A 59 4.78 17.80 17.75
N ASN A 60 4.66 18.99 18.35
CA ASN A 60 3.41 19.73 18.39
C ASN A 60 3.03 20.24 17.00
N GLU A 61 4.02 20.75 16.26
CA GLU A 61 3.91 21.31 14.93
C GLU A 61 3.43 20.23 13.95
N ARG A 62 4.11 19.08 13.91
CA ARG A 62 3.69 17.98 13.04
C ARG A 62 2.31 17.44 13.43
N MET A 63 2.04 17.31 14.73
CA MET A 63 0.73 16.80 15.18
C MET A 63 -0.42 17.75 14.82
N SER A 64 -0.20 19.06 14.90
CA SER A 64 -1.17 20.07 14.43
C SER A 64 -1.47 19.88 12.95
N GLN A 65 -0.43 19.74 12.13
CA GLN A 65 -0.55 19.52 10.68
C GLN A 65 -1.25 18.20 10.33
N ILE A 66 -0.96 17.12 11.06
CA ILE A 66 -1.65 15.84 10.92
C ILE A 66 -3.14 16.00 11.26
N TYR A 67 -3.47 16.70 12.34
CA TYR A 67 -4.86 16.87 12.76
C TYR A 67 -5.68 17.77 11.85
N GLU A 68 -5.05 18.80 11.27
CA GLU A 68 -5.70 19.74 10.37
C GLU A 68 -5.91 19.16 8.97
N HIS A 69 -4.90 18.49 8.40
CA HIS A 69 -4.93 18.12 6.97
C HIS A 69 -5.10 16.64 6.69
N VAL A 70 -4.41 15.78 7.45
CA VAL A 70 -4.31 14.34 7.13
C VAL A 70 -5.42 13.53 7.81
N ARG A 71 -5.65 13.79 9.10
CA ARG A 71 -6.59 13.02 9.92
C ARG A 71 -8.04 13.11 9.42
N PRO A 72 -8.58 14.27 9.03
CA PRO A 72 -9.96 14.35 8.54
C PRO A 72 -10.17 13.48 7.29
N LYS A 73 -9.17 13.42 6.40
CA LYS A 73 -9.19 12.56 5.19
C LYS A 73 -9.17 11.08 5.56
N LEU A 74 -8.34 10.68 6.52
CA LEU A 74 -8.31 9.30 7.00
C LEU A 74 -9.60 8.88 7.69
N ILE A 75 -10.28 9.79 8.41
CA ILE A 75 -11.60 9.51 9.01
C ILE A 75 -12.61 9.27 7.89
N LYS A 76 -12.74 10.22 6.96
CA LYS A 76 -13.65 10.11 5.81
C LYS A 76 -13.42 8.82 5.01
N LEU A 77 -12.18 8.55 4.61
CA LEU A 77 -11.82 7.34 3.88
C LEU A 77 -12.06 6.09 4.72
N GLY A 78 -11.81 6.13 6.03
CA GLY A 78 -12.11 5.02 6.94
C GLY A 78 -13.59 4.65 6.92
N ASP A 79 -14.46 5.64 7.07
CA ASP A 79 -15.92 5.46 7.10
C ASP A 79 -16.47 4.98 5.75
N GLU A 80 -15.90 5.45 4.63
CA GLU A 80 -16.31 5.04 3.29
C GLU A 80 -15.77 3.65 2.90
N LEU A 81 -14.50 3.36 3.19
CA LEU A 81 -13.85 2.10 2.78
C LEU A 81 -14.29 0.91 3.63
N ALA A 82 -14.63 1.10 4.90
CA ALA A 82 -15.05 0.00 5.77
C ALA A 82 -16.24 -0.82 5.20
N PRO A 83 -17.38 -0.23 4.79
CA PRO A 83 -18.47 -0.98 4.18
C PRO A 83 -18.12 -1.57 2.81
N GLU A 84 -17.25 -0.92 2.03
CA GLU A 84 -16.76 -1.46 0.75
C GLU A 84 -15.90 -2.71 0.95
N LEU A 85 -14.91 -2.64 1.85
CA LEU A 85 -14.09 -3.78 2.26
C LEU A 85 -14.96 -4.90 2.82
N ALA A 86 -15.98 -4.58 3.59
CA ALA A 86 -16.87 -5.60 4.15
C ALA A 86 -17.63 -6.36 3.07
N ARG A 87 -18.17 -5.67 2.07
CA ARG A 87 -18.81 -6.30 0.92
C ARG A 87 -17.84 -7.12 0.07
N LYS A 88 -16.62 -6.62 -0.14
CA LYS A 88 -15.62 -7.23 -1.03
C LYS A 88 -14.97 -8.46 -0.41
N LEU A 89 -14.61 -8.39 0.88
CA LEU A 89 -13.88 -9.45 1.57
C LEU A 89 -14.79 -10.37 2.41
N LYS A 90 -16.10 -10.08 2.45
CA LYS A 90 -17.11 -10.83 3.21
C LYS A 90 -16.74 -10.95 4.70
N MET A 91 -16.24 -9.85 5.28
CA MET A 91 -15.81 -9.74 6.67
C MET A 91 -16.18 -8.37 7.22
N GLU A 92 -16.67 -8.29 8.45
CA GLU A 92 -16.98 -6.99 9.06
C GLU A 92 -15.69 -6.21 9.43
N PHE A 93 -15.71 -4.91 9.17
CA PHE A 93 -14.62 -3.99 9.48
C PHE A 93 -15.12 -2.76 10.20
N PHE A 94 -14.42 -2.40 11.28
CA PHE A 94 -14.64 -1.17 12.04
C PHE A 94 -13.42 -0.26 11.83
N PRO A 95 -13.60 0.93 11.25
CA PRO A 95 -12.50 1.86 11.01
C PRO A 95 -12.06 2.56 12.30
N HIS A 96 -10.75 2.70 12.49
CA HIS A 96 -10.13 3.41 13.61
C HIS A 96 -8.95 4.22 13.11
N VAL A 97 -9.00 5.54 13.25
CA VAL A 97 -7.86 6.40 12.88
C VAL A 97 -6.88 6.53 14.04
N ALA A 98 -5.58 6.43 13.73
CA ALA A 98 -4.51 6.52 14.71
C ALA A 98 -4.57 7.85 15.49
N LYS A 99 -4.59 7.76 16.83
CA LYS A 99 -4.64 8.94 17.72
C LYS A 99 -3.28 9.46 18.14
N HIS A 100 -2.22 8.66 18.02
CA HIS A 100 -0.85 8.94 18.51
C HIS A 100 -0.73 9.30 20.00
N ALA A 101 -1.73 8.95 20.82
CA ALA A 101 -1.83 9.35 22.23
C ALA A 101 -0.70 8.87 23.16
N ARG A 102 0.17 7.96 22.71
CA ARG A 102 1.34 7.49 23.48
C ARG A 102 2.66 8.18 23.07
N ARG A 103 2.62 9.11 22.10
CA ARG A 103 3.78 9.89 21.66
C ARG A 103 3.71 11.26 22.31
N THR A 104 4.84 11.73 22.83
CA THR A 104 4.95 13.03 23.51
C THR A 104 6.18 13.83 23.07
N VAL A 105 7.25 13.15 22.65
CA VAL A 105 8.52 13.77 22.25
C VAL A 105 8.81 13.60 20.77
N ASN A 106 8.70 12.38 20.24
CA ASN A 106 9.01 12.10 18.83
C ASN A 106 7.72 12.11 17.98
N PRO A 107 7.60 13.02 16.99
CA PRO A 107 6.44 13.03 16.10
C PRO A 107 6.32 11.72 15.32
N PRO A 108 5.09 11.26 15.03
CA PRO A 108 4.91 10.05 14.24
C PRO A 108 5.44 10.26 12.82
N PRO A 109 6.20 9.31 12.26
CA PRO A 109 6.68 9.39 10.88
C PRO A 109 5.63 8.93 9.86
N GLU A 110 4.52 8.35 10.33
CA GLU A 110 3.37 7.96 9.52
C GLU A 110 2.08 8.00 10.37
N THR A 111 0.93 8.09 9.72
CA THR A 111 -0.38 7.90 10.35
C THR A 111 -1.28 7.03 9.48
N TRP A 112 -2.39 6.52 10.02
CA TRP A 112 -3.21 5.53 9.32
C TRP A 112 -4.67 5.48 9.77
N ALA A 113 -5.51 4.94 8.88
CA ALA A 113 -6.83 4.38 9.20
C ALA A 113 -6.70 2.84 9.26
N ALA A 114 -7.05 2.26 10.41
CA ALA A 114 -7.04 0.82 10.63
C ALA A 114 -8.46 0.24 10.48
N PHE A 115 -8.57 -0.90 9.81
CA PHE A 115 -9.80 -1.66 9.64
C PHE A 115 -9.66 -2.96 10.41
N GLY A 116 -10.22 -2.97 11.62
CA GLY A 116 -10.15 -4.10 12.54
C GLY A 116 -11.50 -4.80 12.72
N PRO A 117 -11.54 -5.95 13.40
CA PRO A 117 -12.77 -6.71 13.61
C PRO A 117 -13.60 -6.24 14.83
N SER A 118 -13.24 -5.14 15.49
CA SER A 118 -13.90 -4.69 16.73
C SER A 118 -14.19 -3.19 16.73
N PRO A 119 -15.38 -2.76 17.18
CA PRO A 119 -15.71 -1.35 17.35
C PRO A 119 -14.96 -0.70 18.52
N ARG A 120 -14.33 -1.48 19.41
CA ARG A 120 -13.66 -0.96 20.62
C ARG A 120 -12.18 -0.65 20.41
N GLY A 121 -11.61 -1.05 19.29
CA GLY A 121 -10.21 -0.82 18.94
C GLY A 121 -9.63 -1.94 18.09
N TYR A 122 -8.48 -1.67 17.49
CA TYR A 122 -7.89 -2.52 16.46
C TYR A 122 -6.60 -3.23 16.89
N LYS A 123 -5.82 -2.66 17.82
CA LYS A 123 -4.44 -3.10 18.11
C LYS A 123 -4.32 -4.49 18.75
N ARG A 124 -5.40 -4.98 19.35
CA ARG A 124 -5.50 -6.33 19.94
C ARG A 124 -5.66 -7.44 18.89
N TYR A 125 -5.85 -7.08 17.61
CA TYR A 125 -6.15 -8.00 16.52
C TYR A 125 -5.14 -7.84 15.38
N GLY A 126 -5.18 -8.76 14.42
CA GLY A 126 -4.73 -8.44 13.08
C GLY A 126 -5.70 -7.46 12.42
N TYR A 127 -5.17 -6.46 11.72
CA TYR A 127 -5.99 -5.44 11.04
C TYR A 127 -5.40 -5.06 9.68
N LEU A 128 -6.25 -4.58 8.77
CA LEU A 128 -5.82 -3.90 7.55
C LEU A 128 -5.57 -2.43 7.85
N ALA A 129 -4.62 -1.79 7.17
CA ALA A 129 -4.32 -0.37 7.37
C ALA A 129 -4.11 0.36 6.05
N LEU A 130 -4.76 1.51 5.89
CA LEU A 130 -4.38 2.55 4.94
C LEU A 130 -3.45 3.51 5.68
N CYS A 131 -2.17 3.45 5.37
CA CYS A 131 -1.14 4.30 5.96
C CYS A 131 -0.72 5.41 5.00
N ILE A 132 -0.30 6.54 5.55
CA ILE A 132 0.34 7.64 4.84
C ILE A 132 1.61 8.06 5.59
N SER A 133 2.70 8.25 4.86
CA SER A 133 3.95 8.83 5.35
C SER A 133 4.53 9.80 4.30
N GLY A 134 5.68 10.42 4.59
CA GLY A 134 6.41 11.24 3.61
C GLY A 134 6.88 10.46 2.37
N ALA A 135 6.94 9.12 2.44
CA ALA A 135 7.28 8.27 1.30
C ALA A 135 6.09 7.98 0.38
N GLY A 136 4.85 8.12 0.87
CA GLY A 136 3.63 7.85 0.10
C GLY A 136 2.55 7.09 0.87
N LEU A 137 1.60 6.50 0.14
CA LEU A 137 0.50 5.69 0.67
C LEU A 137 0.86 4.22 0.72
N HIS A 138 0.28 3.51 1.69
CA HIS A 138 0.49 2.08 1.87
C HIS A 138 -0.81 1.36 2.26
N ALA A 139 -1.02 0.18 1.69
CA ALA A 139 -2.06 -0.76 2.09
C ALA A 139 -1.39 -1.95 2.80
N ARG A 140 -1.69 -2.18 4.08
CA ARG A 140 -0.94 -3.15 4.89
C ARG A 140 -1.82 -4.12 5.68
N VAL A 141 -1.30 -5.31 5.96
CA VAL A 141 -1.76 -6.18 7.05
C VAL A 141 -0.81 -6.01 8.23
N VAL A 142 -1.38 -5.76 9.40
CA VAL A 142 -0.61 -5.43 10.60
C VAL A 142 -1.05 -6.28 11.79
N VAL A 143 -0.07 -6.81 12.51
CA VAL A 143 -0.22 -7.42 13.83
C VAL A 143 0.80 -6.79 14.77
N LYS A 144 0.34 -6.03 15.76
CA LYS A 144 1.22 -5.40 16.75
C LYS A 144 1.61 -6.40 17.85
N SER A 145 2.68 -6.11 18.58
CA SER A 145 3.15 -6.96 19.69
C SER A 145 2.14 -7.09 20.84
N GLU A 146 1.23 -6.11 20.98
CA GLU A 146 0.12 -6.12 21.92
C GLU A 146 -1.13 -6.87 21.41
N ALA A 147 -1.06 -7.48 20.21
CA ALA A 147 -2.16 -8.29 19.71
C ALA A 147 -2.34 -9.56 20.55
N ASP A 148 -3.61 -9.94 20.72
CA ASP A 148 -4.01 -11.19 21.35
C ASP A 148 -3.77 -12.35 20.38
N ARG A 149 -3.73 -13.59 20.90
CA ARG A 149 -3.67 -14.83 20.11
C ARG A 149 -2.55 -14.90 19.06
N ARG A 150 -1.44 -14.14 19.19
CA ARG A 150 -0.30 -14.18 18.26
C ARG A 150 0.27 -15.59 18.03
N GLY A 151 0.27 -16.44 19.05
CA GLY A 151 0.66 -17.84 18.91
C GLY A 151 -0.27 -18.65 17.99
N ALA A 152 -1.58 -18.43 18.06
CA ALA A 152 -2.54 -19.07 17.17
C ALA A 152 -2.43 -18.54 15.73
N MET A 153 -2.19 -17.23 15.56
CA MET A 153 -1.90 -16.64 14.26
C MET A 153 -0.64 -17.26 13.64
N ALA A 154 0.44 -17.42 14.43
CA ALA A 154 1.67 -18.06 13.97
C ALA A 154 1.44 -19.50 13.52
N ALA A 155 0.73 -20.30 14.33
CA ALA A 155 0.36 -21.67 13.97
C ALA A 155 -0.53 -21.70 12.71
N GLY A 156 -1.44 -20.73 12.57
CA GLY A 156 -2.29 -20.56 11.39
C GLY A 156 -1.49 -20.31 10.11
N LEU A 157 -0.44 -19.48 10.17
CA LEU A 157 0.45 -19.24 9.03
C LEU A 157 1.14 -20.53 8.58
N ILE A 158 1.65 -21.32 9.52
CA ILE A 158 2.30 -22.60 9.21
C ILE A 158 1.31 -23.62 8.65
N LYS A 159 0.11 -23.69 9.23
CA LYS A 159 -0.95 -24.60 8.79
C LYS A 159 -1.43 -24.32 7.36
N ASN A 160 -1.49 -23.05 6.94
CA ASN A 160 -1.99 -22.62 5.63
C ASN A 160 -0.86 -22.24 4.66
N LEU A 161 0.38 -22.70 4.91
CA LEU A 161 1.57 -22.23 4.19
C LEU A 161 1.47 -22.47 2.68
N SER A 162 1.05 -23.66 2.27
CA SER A 162 0.92 -24.02 0.86
C SER A 162 -0.14 -23.18 0.13
N GLU A 163 -1.28 -22.91 0.79
CA GLU A 163 -2.32 -22.04 0.26
C GLU A 163 -1.84 -20.60 0.14
N LEU A 164 -1.13 -20.08 1.13
CA LEU A 164 -0.56 -18.73 1.10
C LEU A 164 0.45 -18.57 -0.03
N VAL A 165 1.40 -19.49 -0.18
CA VAL A 165 2.38 -19.47 -1.28
C VAL A 165 1.70 -19.52 -2.65
N ARG A 166 0.61 -20.28 -2.78
CA ARG A 166 -0.17 -20.33 -4.01
C ARG A 166 -0.94 -19.03 -4.26
N ALA A 167 -1.54 -18.45 -3.23
CA ALA A 167 -2.33 -17.22 -3.33
C ALA A 167 -1.48 -15.99 -3.67
N PHE A 168 -0.23 -15.94 -3.18
CA PHE A 168 0.71 -14.84 -3.40
C PHE A 168 1.75 -15.13 -4.50
N ARG A 169 1.50 -16.11 -5.37
CA ARG A 169 2.44 -16.47 -6.44
C ARG A 169 2.66 -15.29 -7.38
N GLY A 170 3.92 -14.84 -7.47
CA GLY A 170 4.31 -13.70 -8.31
C GLY A 170 4.06 -12.34 -7.65
N THR A 171 3.45 -12.31 -6.47
CA THR A 171 3.26 -11.10 -5.67
C THR A 171 4.56 -10.73 -4.98
N ARG A 172 4.85 -9.41 -4.97
CA ARG A 172 5.90 -8.84 -4.13
C ARG A 172 5.29 -8.05 -2.99
N LEU A 173 5.63 -8.41 -1.76
CA LEU A 173 5.19 -7.72 -0.55
C LEU A 173 6.30 -6.84 0.00
N ILE A 174 5.98 -5.61 0.38
CA ILE A 174 6.88 -4.71 1.10
C ILE A 174 6.76 -5.01 2.59
N ARG A 175 7.91 -5.07 3.27
CA ARG A 175 7.99 -5.14 4.73
C ARG A 175 8.24 -3.76 5.31
N TYR A 176 7.42 -3.38 6.28
CA TYR A 176 7.46 -2.07 6.94
C TYR A 176 7.96 -2.17 8.40
N ASP A 177 8.51 -3.31 8.82
CA ASP A 177 9.15 -3.39 10.12
C ASP A 177 10.49 -2.66 10.11
N ASN A 178 10.65 -1.69 11.03
CA ASN A 178 11.88 -0.91 11.25
C ASN A 178 12.42 -0.18 10.00
N TRP A 179 11.54 0.23 9.08
CA TRP A 179 11.93 1.05 7.93
C TRP A 179 12.16 2.52 8.28
N ASP A 180 12.82 3.27 7.38
CA ASP A 180 13.28 4.65 7.60
C ASP A 180 12.24 5.74 7.31
N PHE A 181 11.09 5.38 6.73
CA PHE A 181 10.00 6.29 6.34
C PHE A 181 10.35 7.32 5.25
N HIS A 182 11.58 7.35 4.76
CA HIS A 182 12.04 8.28 3.73
C HIS A 182 11.92 7.69 2.33
N ARG A 183 12.07 6.36 2.20
CA ARG A 183 11.91 5.66 0.92
C ARG A 183 11.15 4.36 1.11
N LEU A 184 10.33 4.00 0.13
CA LEU A 184 9.66 2.70 0.15
C LEU A 184 10.70 1.57 0.16
N PRO A 185 10.57 0.61 1.09
CA PRO A 185 11.44 -0.56 1.09
C PRO A 185 11.23 -1.39 -0.17
N GLN A 186 12.24 -2.17 -0.54
CA GLN A 186 12.14 -3.06 -1.69
C GLN A 186 11.11 -4.18 -1.42
N GLY A 187 10.28 -4.48 -2.41
CA GLY A 187 9.36 -5.61 -2.35
C GLY A 187 10.10 -6.95 -2.28
N LEU A 188 9.63 -7.86 -1.46
CA LEU A 188 10.14 -9.22 -1.28
C LEU A 188 9.22 -10.22 -1.98
N VAL A 189 9.78 -11.33 -2.45
CA VAL A 189 8.96 -12.42 -2.99
C VAL A 189 8.14 -13.02 -1.84
N ALA A 190 6.84 -13.18 -2.07
CA ALA A 190 5.94 -13.75 -1.07
C ALA A 190 5.94 -15.30 -1.13
N ASP A 191 7.07 -15.88 -0.72
CA ASP A 191 7.29 -17.32 -0.71
C ASP A 191 7.14 -17.97 0.68
N SER A 192 7.43 -19.26 0.76
CA SER A 192 7.35 -20.03 2.00
C SER A 192 8.22 -19.45 3.11
N ASP A 193 9.41 -18.94 2.76
CA ASP A 193 10.39 -18.49 3.75
C ASP A 193 9.95 -17.17 4.37
N LEU A 194 9.37 -16.26 3.57
CA LEU A 194 8.71 -15.06 4.10
C LEU A 194 7.63 -15.44 5.13
N PHE A 195 6.69 -16.33 4.78
CA PHE A 195 5.59 -16.67 5.69
C PHE A 195 6.06 -17.39 6.96
N LYS A 196 7.08 -18.25 6.88
CA LYS A 196 7.71 -18.86 8.06
C LYS A 196 8.39 -17.81 8.94
N GLU A 197 9.05 -16.82 8.35
CA GLU A 197 9.64 -15.72 9.11
C GLU A 197 8.56 -14.90 9.85
N LEU A 198 7.47 -14.56 9.16
CA LEU A 198 6.33 -13.86 9.77
C LEU A 198 5.76 -14.65 10.96
N ALA A 199 5.61 -15.97 10.82
CA ALA A 199 5.19 -16.85 11.92
C ALA A 199 6.17 -16.83 13.10
N GLY A 200 7.48 -16.93 12.83
CA GLY A 200 8.52 -16.85 13.86
C GLY A 200 8.55 -15.51 14.58
N ARG A 201 8.27 -14.39 13.88
CA ARG A 201 8.17 -13.06 14.48
C ARG A 201 7.03 -12.96 15.48
N LEU A 202 5.87 -13.55 15.19
CA LEU A 202 4.73 -13.52 16.12
C LEU A 202 4.98 -14.24 17.44
N GLN A 203 5.96 -15.15 17.49
CA GLN A 203 6.37 -15.84 18.72
C GLN A 203 7.29 -14.98 19.61
N LYS A 204 7.91 -13.93 19.08
CA LYS A 204 8.80 -13.04 19.85
C LYS A 204 8.00 -12.03 20.67
N LYS A 205 8.47 -11.72 21.88
CA LYS A 205 7.80 -10.76 22.79
C LYS A 205 7.49 -9.41 22.13
N THR A 206 8.47 -8.86 21.42
CA THR A 206 8.37 -7.57 20.71
C THR A 206 8.05 -7.70 19.22
N GLY A 207 7.85 -8.93 18.73
CA GLY A 207 7.62 -9.18 17.31
C GLY A 207 6.19 -8.89 16.87
N GLY A 208 6.06 -8.61 15.58
CA GLY A 208 4.81 -8.31 14.90
C GLY A 208 4.95 -8.48 13.40
N ILE A 209 3.86 -8.24 12.68
CA ILE A 209 3.77 -8.26 11.23
C ILE A 209 3.37 -6.86 10.76
N ASP A 210 4.05 -6.36 9.74
CA ASP A 210 3.69 -5.11 9.05
C ASP A 210 4.13 -5.27 7.59
N VAL A 211 3.24 -5.82 6.77
CA VAL A 211 3.53 -6.15 5.36
C VAL A 211 2.41 -5.67 4.45
N GLY A 212 2.75 -5.32 3.21
CA GLY A 212 1.75 -4.78 2.31
C GLY A 212 2.27 -4.31 0.97
N PHE A 213 1.55 -3.33 0.42
CA PHE A 213 1.86 -2.63 -0.82
C PHE A 213 2.08 -1.15 -0.52
N GLY A 214 2.85 -0.49 -1.39
CA GLY A 214 3.17 0.92 -1.26
C GLY A 214 3.26 1.60 -2.62
N TRP A 215 2.85 2.86 -2.62
CA TRP A 215 2.92 3.76 -3.76
C TRP A 215 3.72 4.98 -3.33
N ASN A 216 4.74 5.38 -4.10
CA ASN A 216 5.48 6.59 -3.76
C ASN A 216 4.55 7.83 -3.86
N VAL A 217 4.98 9.01 -3.42
CA VAL A 217 4.14 10.23 -3.46
C VAL A 217 3.53 10.48 -4.84
N ARG A 218 4.31 10.33 -5.92
CA ARG A 218 3.84 10.53 -7.30
C ARG A 218 2.75 9.52 -7.67
N GLU A 219 2.91 8.26 -7.32
CA GLU A 219 1.92 7.20 -7.57
C GLU A 219 0.68 7.37 -6.69
N SER A 220 0.87 7.75 -5.43
CA SER A 220 -0.20 7.98 -4.45
C SER A 220 -1.18 9.06 -4.91
N LEU A 221 -0.68 10.13 -5.53
CA LEU A 221 -1.51 11.20 -6.10
C LEU A 221 -2.34 10.76 -7.31
N ARG A 222 -2.08 9.58 -7.88
CA ARG A 222 -2.87 9.00 -8.97
C ARG A 222 -3.61 7.72 -8.54
N LEU A 223 -3.39 7.27 -7.31
CA LEU A 223 -3.93 6.01 -6.84
C LEU A 223 -5.46 6.05 -6.84
N GLU A 224 -6.06 5.10 -7.55
CA GLU A 224 -7.50 4.97 -7.58
C GLU A 224 -8.02 4.17 -6.39
N ARG A 225 -9.24 4.49 -5.94
CA ARG A 225 -9.94 3.73 -4.89
C ARG A 225 -10.03 2.24 -5.24
N ALA A 226 -10.31 1.91 -6.51
CA ALA A 226 -10.40 0.54 -6.97
C ALA A 226 -9.07 -0.22 -6.80
N GLU A 227 -7.95 0.42 -7.15
CA GLU A 227 -6.60 -0.15 -6.98
C GLU A 227 -6.28 -0.38 -5.49
N LEU A 228 -6.64 0.56 -4.61
CA LEU A 228 -6.49 0.37 -3.17
C LEU A 228 -7.31 -0.81 -2.64
N LEU A 229 -8.56 -0.96 -3.08
CA LEU A 229 -9.43 -2.08 -2.70
C LEU A 229 -8.94 -3.42 -3.28
N ASP A 230 -8.27 -3.40 -4.43
CA ASP A 230 -7.63 -4.57 -5.01
C ASP A 230 -6.40 -4.98 -4.23
N ALA A 231 -5.59 -4.02 -3.79
CA ALA A 231 -4.47 -4.28 -2.88
C ALA A 231 -4.94 -4.93 -1.56
N PHE A 232 -6.02 -4.42 -0.94
CA PHE A 232 -6.58 -5.06 0.26
C PHE A 232 -7.16 -6.45 -0.01
N ARG A 233 -7.73 -6.69 -1.20
CA ARG A 233 -8.18 -8.04 -1.61
C ARG A 233 -6.99 -8.98 -1.80
N GLU A 234 -5.88 -8.51 -2.37
CA GLU A 234 -4.69 -9.35 -2.53
C GLU A 234 -4.05 -9.71 -1.18
N LEU A 235 -4.16 -8.82 -0.18
CA LEU A 235 -3.75 -9.09 1.20
C LEU A 235 -4.72 -10.01 1.97
N GLU A 236 -5.92 -10.25 1.45
CA GLU A 236 -6.99 -10.94 2.15
C GLU A 236 -6.64 -12.36 2.61
N PRO A 237 -5.96 -13.22 1.82
CA PRO A 237 -5.64 -14.57 2.26
C PRO A 237 -4.75 -14.59 3.50
N LEU A 238 -3.78 -13.66 3.57
CA LEU A 238 -2.93 -13.47 4.74
C LEU A 238 -3.72 -12.87 5.91
N TYR A 239 -4.53 -11.85 5.64
CA TYR A 239 -5.35 -11.21 6.67
C TYR A 239 -6.34 -12.18 7.31
N ARG A 240 -6.95 -13.09 6.55
CA ARG A 240 -7.89 -14.10 7.08
C ARG A 240 -7.25 -14.98 8.15
N VAL A 241 -5.98 -15.34 7.97
CA VAL A 241 -5.20 -16.09 8.97
C VAL A 241 -4.89 -15.23 10.20
N LEU A 242 -4.58 -13.96 10.00
CA LEU A 242 -4.10 -13.04 11.04
C LEU A 242 -5.21 -12.30 11.81
N ARG A 243 -6.42 -12.22 11.26
CA ARG A 243 -7.55 -11.47 11.85
C ARG A 243 -7.88 -11.94 13.27
N ALA A 244 -7.72 -13.24 13.53
CA ALA A 244 -7.92 -13.93 14.81
C ALA A 244 -9.06 -13.34 15.67
N VAL A 245 -10.27 -13.35 15.13
CA VAL A 245 -11.48 -13.14 15.94
C VAL A 245 -11.69 -14.35 16.88
N ALA A 246 -12.30 -14.10 18.04
CA ALA A 246 -12.60 -15.13 19.03
C ALA A 246 -13.38 -16.28 18.39
#